data_AF-A0A2E6W8D6-F1
#
_entry.id   AF-A0A2E6W8D6-F1
#
_cell.length_a   1.000
_cell.length_b   1.000
_cell.length_c   1.000
_cell.angle_alpha   90.00
_cell.angle_beta   90.00
_cell.angle_gamma   90.00
#
_symmetry.space_group_name_H-M   'P 1'
#
loop_
_entity.id
_entity.type
_entity.pdbx_description
1 polymer ?
#
loop_
_entity_poly.entity_id
_entity_poly.type
_entity_poly.pdbx_seq_one_letter_code
_entity_poly.pdbx_strand_id
1 'polypeptide(L)'
;MSTAQEMLDYLESVREELAPGDGQFFLSLLWQHNNKKERGSSLSESQVFHLKRLVSKYSASALIDKRNFRDNYSDDHRLIALRCARYYDVQYPRYYGNIVDKVLNSPENHVLEYSEYNKMCNNKYAKKILAAYDEPKKFSVGQMAQIRANNRVDIANKNRDPGSYANRSARLGVRNKVCMILQVDALPITRAAKGARIYKVLVIDEASPIFAHESDLKKVRGLKK
;
A
#
# COMPACT_ATOMS: atom_id res chain seq x y z
N MET A 1 -6.72 5.15 -37.71
CA MET A 1 -5.77 4.97 -36.59
C MET A 1 -4.79 6.12 -36.64
N SER A 2 -4.50 6.77 -35.51
CA SER A 2 -3.53 7.87 -35.48
C SER A 2 -2.16 7.39 -35.96
N THR A 3 -1.49 8.17 -36.80
CA THR A 3 -0.17 7.82 -37.34
C THR A 3 0.91 7.94 -36.25
N ALA A 4 2.06 7.26 -36.44
CA ALA A 4 3.18 7.39 -35.49
C ALA A 4 3.68 8.83 -35.37
N GLN A 5 3.57 9.61 -36.45
CA GLN A 5 3.92 11.03 -36.49
C GLN A 5 2.99 11.84 -35.57
N GLU A 6 1.66 11.70 -35.71
CA GLU A 6 0.69 12.40 -34.86
C GLU A 6 0.89 12.11 -33.36
N MET A 7 1.21 10.86 -33.02
CA MET A 7 1.49 10.48 -31.63
C MET A 7 2.75 11.14 -31.08
N LEU A 8 3.78 11.32 -31.90
CA LEU A 8 5.01 12.01 -31.52
C LEU A 8 4.78 13.52 -31.41
N ASP A 9 4.08 14.12 -32.36
CA ASP A 9 3.74 15.55 -32.36
C ASP A 9 2.90 15.91 -31.11
N TYR A 10 1.95 15.04 -30.75
CA TYR A 10 1.19 15.19 -29.52
C TYR A 10 2.09 15.17 -28.27
N LEU A 11 2.99 14.19 -28.16
CA LEU A 11 3.89 14.09 -27.01
C LEU A 11 4.86 15.27 -26.91
N GLU A 12 5.31 15.82 -28.05
CA GLU A 12 6.09 17.06 -28.06
C GLU A 12 5.27 18.24 -27.51
N SER A 13 3.98 18.32 -27.86
CA SER A 13 3.09 19.40 -27.36
C SER A 13 2.87 19.37 -25.84
N VAL A 14 2.99 18.20 -25.22
CA VAL A 14 2.86 18.00 -23.76
C VAL A 14 4.22 17.69 -23.11
N ARG A 15 5.32 18.08 -23.75
CA ARG A 15 6.66 17.66 -23.35
C ARG A 15 7.03 18.02 -21.91
N GLU A 16 6.62 19.21 -21.45
CA GLU A 16 6.88 19.70 -20.10
C GLU A 16 6.14 18.89 -19.02
N GLU A 17 5.10 18.14 -19.38
CA GLU A 17 4.35 17.27 -18.47
C GLU A 17 4.96 15.87 -18.36
N LEU A 18 5.91 15.50 -19.24
CA LEU A 18 6.54 14.19 -19.24
C LEU A 18 7.41 14.02 -17.98
N ALA A 19 7.32 12.85 -17.35
CA ALA A 19 8.25 12.49 -16.30
C ALA A 19 9.67 12.35 -16.91
N PRO A 20 10.75 12.64 -16.19
CA PRO A 20 12.10 12.65 -16.76
C PRO A 20 12.48 11.39 -17.55
N GLY A 21 12.16 10.20 -17.01
CA GLY A 21 12.42 8.93 -17.69
C GLY A 21 11.55 8.71 -18.94
N ASP A 22 10.30 9.18 -18.91
CA ASP A 22 9.40 9.10 -20.06
C ASP A 22 9.79 10.10 -21.15
N GLY A 23 10.26 11.29 -20.77
CA GLY A 23 10.80 12.29 -21.70
C GLY A 23 12.05 11.78 -22.41
N GLN A 24 12.98 11.14 -21.69
CA GLN A 24 14.15 10.49 -22.28
C GLN A 24 13.75 9.38 -23.27
N PHE A 25 12.77 8.54 -22.89
CA PHE A 25 12.27 7.49 -23.78
C PHE A 25 11.58 8.06 -25.02
N PHE A 26 10.77 9.12 -24.86
CA PHE A 26 10.15 9.85 -25.96
C PHE A 26 11.19 10.41 -26.94
N LEU A 27 12.22 11.11 -26.45
CA LEU A 27 13.29 11.64 -27.29
C LEU A 27 14.01 10.53 -28.06
N SER A 28 14.25 9.39 -27.43
CA SER A 28 14.79 8.20 -28.11
C SER A 28 13.86 7.71 -29.23
N LEU A 29 12.55 7.66 -29.02
CA LEU A 29 11.60 7.25 -30.05
C LEU A 29 11.51 8.25 -31.20
N LEU A 30 11.53 9.56 -30.89
CA LEU A 30 11.52 10.63 -31.87
C LEU A 30 12.77 10.56 -32.77
N TRP A 31 13.95 10.42 -32.16
CA TRP A 31 15.20 10.25 -32.90
C TRP A 31 15.16 9.02 -33.82
N GLN A 32 14.67 7.89 -33.32
CA GLN A 32 14.55 6.67 -34.14
C GLN A 32 13.53 6.81 -35.28
N HIS A 33 12.41 7.49 -35.05
CA HIS A 33 11.41 7.74 -36.08
C HIS A 33 12.00 8.53 -37.24
N ASN A 34 12.72 9.62 -36.93
CA ASN A 34 13.35 10.48 -37.93
C ASN A 34 14.40 9.72 -38.75
N ASN A 35 15.32 9.01 -38.09
CA ASN A 35 16.36 8.22 -38.77
C ASN A 35 15.78 7.10 -39.66
N LYS A 36 14.71 6.43 -39.21
CA LYS A 36 14.08 5.38 -40.02
C LYS A 36 13.33 5.96 -41.22
N LYS A 37 12.67 7.10 -41.05
CA LYS A 37 11.96 7.80 -42.12
C LYS A 37 12.91 8.21 -43.24
N GLU A 38 14.10 8.73 -42.91
CA GLU A 38 15.17 9.01 -43.87
C GLU A 38 15.63 7.77 -44.66
N ARG A 39 15.52 6.58 -44.07
CA ARG A 39 15.86 5.30 -44.68
C ARG A 39 14.66 4.58 -45.32
N GLY A 40 13.50 5.24 -45.44
CA GLY A 40 12.29 4.65 -46.01
C GLY A 40 11.61 3.58 -45.14
N SER A 41 11.95 3.50 -43.85
CA SER A 41 11.42 2.52 -42.90
C SER A 41 10.59 3.19 -41.81
N SER A 42 9.75 2.42 -41.12
CA SER A 42 8.91 2.88 -40.01
C SER A 42 9.37 2.31 -38.65
N LEU A 43 8.81 2.84 -37.55
CA LEU A 43 8.98 2.26 -36.22
C LEU A 43 8.48 0.81 -36.20
N SER A 44 9.13 -0.05 -35.42
CA SER A 44 8.68 -1.43 -35.24
C SER A 44 7.34 -1.47 -34.49
N GLU A 45 6.60 -2.57 -34.60
CA GLU A 45 5.31 -2.75 -33.92
C GLU A 45 5.42 -2.58 -32.40
N SER A 46 6.49 -3.11 -31.79
CA SER A 46 6.76 -2.95 -30.36
C SER A 46 6.98 -1.48 -29.98
N GLN A 47 7.72 -0.73 -30.80
CA GLN A 47 7.94 0.71 -30.57
C GLN A 47 6.63 1.49 -30.68
N VAL A 48 5.80 1.18 -31.67
CA VAL A 48 4.46 1.78 -31.82
C VAL A 48 3.57 1.41 -30.63
N PHE A 49 3.64 0.19 -30.13
CA PHE A 49 2.90 -0.24 -28.93
C PHE A 49 3.31 0.57 -27.69
N HIS A 50 4.61 0.75 -27.45
CA HIS A 50 5.09 1.57 -26.34
C HIS A 50 4.76 3.05 -26.50
N LEU A 51 4.82 3.58 -27.73
CA LEU A 51 4.39 4.94 -28.05
C LEU A 51 2.90 5.15 -27.72
N LYS A 52 2.03 4.22 -28.12
CA LYS A 52 0.59 4.24 -27.76
C LYS A 52 0.37 4.24 -26.24
N ARG A 53 1.13 3.43 -25.50
CA ARG A 53 1.05 3.41 -24.03
C ARG A 53 1.49 4.75 -23.43
N LEU A 54 2.50 5.38 -23.99
CA LEU A 54 2.98 6.68 -23.54
C LEU A 54 1.94 7.77 -23.81
N VAL A 55 1.39 7.83 -25.03
CA VAL A 55 0.28 8.74 -25.37
C VAL A 55 -0.91 8.54 -24.43
N SER A 56 -1.30 7.29 -24.17
CA SER A 56 -2.39 7.00 -23.23
C SER A 56 -2.10 7.45 -21.79
N LYS A 57 -0.83 7.46 -21.36
CA LYS A 57 -0.43 7.91 -20.01
C LYS A 57 -0.48 9.44 -19.86
N TYR A 58 -0.38 10.14 -20.98
CA TYR A 58 -0.33 11.60 -21.07
C TYR A 58 -1.50 12.18 -21.85
N SER A 59 -2.60 11.43 -22.02
CA SER A 59 -3.80 11.93 -22.67
C SER A 59 -4.34 13.17 -21.94
N ALA A 60 -5.06 14.03 -22.66
CA ALA A 60 -5.66 15.23 -22.06
C ALA A 60 -6.49 14.90 -20.81
N SER A 61 -7.30 13.83 -20.88
CA SER A 61 -8.05 13.31 -19.72
C SER A 61 -7.14 12.89 -18.56
N ALA A 62 -6.07 12.14 -18.83
CA ALA A 62 -5.15 11.67 -17.79
C ALA A 62 -4.38 12.83 -17.13
N LEU A 63 -4.05 13.87 -17.89
CA LEU A 63 -3.43 15.09 -17.36
C LEU A 63 -4.41 15.88 -16.49
N ILE A 64 -5.66 16.02 -16.93
CA ILE A 64 -6.73 16.64 -16.15
C ILE A 64 -6.94 15.87 -14.84
N ASP A 65 -7.02 14.54 -14.89
CA ASP A 65 -7.18 13.70 -13.70
C ASP A 65 -6.02 13.87 -12.71
N LYS A 66 -4.77 13.96 -13.20
CA LYS A 66 -3.60 14.20 -12.35
C LYS A 66 -3.66 15.56 -11.65
N ARG A 67 -4.04 16.62 -12.39
CA ARG A 67 -4.18 17.98 -11.84
C ARG A 67 -5.32 18.03 -10.82
N ASN A 68 -6.49 17.53 -11.19
CA ASN A 68 -7.65 17.43 -10.32
C ASN A 68 -7.34 16.65 -9.04
N PHE A 69 -6.61 15.54 -9.14
CA PHE A 69 -6.20 14.78 -7.96
C PHE A 69 -5.31 15.60 -7.02
N ARG A 70 -4.35 16.33 -7.57
CA ARG A 70 -3.44 17.17 -6.79
C ARG A 70 -4.19 18.32 -6.09
N ASP A 71 -5.07 18.98 -6.82
CA ASP A 71 -5.82 20.14 -6.32
C ASP A 71 -6.86 19.72 -5.26
N ASN A 72 -7.40 18.50 -5.37
CA ASN A 72 -8.36 17.93 -4.43
C ASN A 72 -7.74 16.95 -3.42
N TYR A 73 -6.42 17.00 -3.21
CA TYR A 73 -5.74 16.11 -2.28
C TYR A 73 -6.09 16.47 -0.83
N SER A 74 -7.07 15.76 -0.27
CA SER A 74 -7.69 16.02 1.03
C SER A 74 -7.06 15.25 2.20
N ASP A 75 -7.54 15.50 3.43
CA ASP A 75 -7.11 14.78 4.63
C ASP A 75 -7.42 13.28 4.58
N ASP A 76 -8.50 12.88 3.90
CA ASP A 76 -8.82 11.47 3.67
C ASP A 76 -7.73 10.77 2.85
N HIS A 77 -7.22 11.45 1.83
CA HIS A 77 -6.11 10.93 1.02
C HIS A 77 -4.85 10.77 1.87
N ARG A 78 -4.56 11.73 2.76
CA ARG A 78 -3.41 11.65 3.70
C ARG A 78 -3.57 10.51 4.68
N LEU A 79 -4.76 10.33 5.24
CA LEU A 79 -5.04 9.24 6.16
C LEU A 79 -4.90 7.87 5.50
N ILE A 80 -5.40 7.71 4.28
CA ILE A 80 -5.24 6.50 3.48
C ILE A 80 -3.76 6.24 3.19
N ALA A 81 -3.05 7.25 2.68
CA ALA A 81 -1.63 7.15 2.37
C ALA A 81 -0.81 6.78 3.61
N LEU A 82 -1.09 7.39 4.77
CA LEU A 82 -0.43 7.12 6.04
C LEU A 82 -0.67 5.68 6.51
N ARG A 83 -1.90 5.18 6.42
CA ARG A 83 -2.24 3.77 6.76
C ARG A 83 -1.48 2.79 5.87
N CYS A 84 -1.43 3.07 4.57
CA CYS A 84 -0.69 2.24 3.61
C CYS A 84 0.82 2.31 3.83
N ALA A 85 1.38 3.52 4.03
CA ALA A 85 2.80 3.74 4.26
C ALA A 85 3.28 2.99 5.52
N ARG A 86 2.54 3.07 6.62
CA ARG A 86 2.85 2.32 7.86
C ARG A 86 2.82 0.80 7.66
N TYR A 87 1.93 0.28 6.80
CA TYR A 87 1.95 -1.14 6.46
C TYR A 87 3.21 -1.53 5.69
N TYR A 88 3.57 -0.76 4.66
CA TYR A 88 4.73 -1.07 3.82
C TYR A 88 6.05 -0.88 4.56
N ASP A 89 6.18 0.16 5.37
CA ASP A 89 7.33 0.37 6.25
C ASP A 89 7.58 -0.84 7.16
N VAL A 90 6.52 -1.37 7.78
CA VAL A 90 6.65 -2.49 8.71
C VAL A 90 6.88 -3.84 8.02
N GLN A 91 6.19 -4.10 6.90
CA GLN A 91 6.23 -5.42 6.25
C GLN A 91 7.29 -5.53 5.16
N TYR A 92 7.53 -4.45 4.44
CA TYR A 92 8.32 -4.43 3.22
C TYR A 92 9.08 -3.10 3.09
N PRO A 93 10.09 -2.83 3.94
CA PRO A 93 10.72 -1.50 4.05
C PRO A 93 11.30 -0.92 2.74
N ARG A 94 11.52 -1.77 1.71
CA ARG A 94 12.01 -1.35 0.39
C ARG A 94 10.91 -1.12 -0.65
N TYR A 95 9.70 -1.60 -0.39
CA TYR A 95 8.59 -1.45 -1.33
C TYR A 95 8.02 -0.05 -1.24
N TYR A 96 8.07 0.66 -2.37
CA TYR A 96 7.64 2.05 -2.46
C TYR A 96 8.43 3.00 -1.54
N GLY A 97 9.67 2.66 -1.17
CA GLY A 97 10.48 3.39 -0.18
C GLY A 97 10.37 4.91 -0.26
N ASN A 98 10.69 5.50 -1.42
CA ASN A 98 10.59 6.96 -1.61
C ASN A 98 9.19 7.54 -1.30
N ILE A 99 8.12 6.82 -1.66
CA ILE A 99 6.73 7.24 -1.40
C ILE A 99 6.41 7.09 0.10
N VAL A 100 6.83 5.97 0.69
CA VAL A 100 6.66 5.70 2.12
C VAL A 100 7.37 6.77 2.95
N ASP A 101 8.63 7.07 2.66
CA ASP A 101 9.42 8.09 3.34
C ASP A 101 8.78 9.46 3.21
N LYS A 102 8.32 9.84 2.01
CA LYS A 102 7.59 11.09 1.75
C LYS A 102 6.36 11.24 2.64
N VAL A 103 5.60 10.16 2.84
CA VAL A 103 4.39 10.16 3.67
C VAL A 103 4.74 10.16 5.17
N LEU A 104 5.69 9.32 5.60
CA LEU A 104 6.03 9.17 7.01
C LEU A 104 6.81 10.36 7.58
N ASN A 105 7.65 11.01 6.78
CA ASN A 105 8.39 12.21 7.17
C ASN A 105 7.52 13.47 7.18
N SER A 106 6.35 13.45 6.52
CA SER A 106 5.41 14.59 6.50
C SER A 106 3.95 14.13 6.54
N PRO A 107 3.48 13.51 7.64
CA PRO A 107 2.16 12.86 7.69
C PRO A 107 0.97 13.79 7.41
N GLU A 108 1.07 15.07 7.79
CA GLU A 108 -0.02 16.04 7.69
C GLU A 108 0.07 16.90 6.41
N ASN A 109 1.27 17.04 5.83
CA ASN A 109 1.52 18.02 4.77
C ASN A 109 1.91 17.41 3.42
N HIS A 110 2.12 16.09 3.35
CA HIS A 110 2.50 15.45 2.09
C HIS A 110 1.37 15.56 1.04
N VAL A 111 1.78 15.74 -0.21
CA VAL A 111 0.91 15.61 -1.39
C VAL A 111 1.56 14.61 -2.32
N LEU A 112 0.88 13.48 -2.55
CA LEU A 112 1.34 12.46 -3.48
C LEU A 112 0.92 12.82 -4.89
N GLU A 113 1.75 12.43 -5.87
CA GLU A 113 1.25 12.41 -7.24
C GLU A 113 0.20 11.32 -7.42
N TYR A 114 -0.71 11.52 -8.37
CA TYR A 114 -1.73 10.52 -8.72
C TYR A 114 -1.12 9.14 -9.01
N SER A 115 0.04 9.11 -9.66
CA SER A 115 0.76 7.88 -9.99
C SER A 115 1.31 7.17 -8.75
N GLU A 116 1.90 7.93 -7.81
CA GLU A 116 2.41 7.46 -6.52
C GLU A 116 1.28 6.90 -5.66
N TYR A 117 0.19 7.67 -5.53
CA TYR A 117 -0.98 7.30 -4.76
C TYR A 117 -1.62 6.02 -5.30
N ASN A 118 -1.86 5.94 -6.62
CA ASN A 118 -2.42 4.73 -7.22
C ASN A 118 -1.55 3.49 -6.97
N LYS A 119 -0.22 3.65 -7.09
CA LYS A 119 0.73 2.55 -6.92
C LYS A 119 0.74 2.02 -5.48
N MET A 120 0.74 2.91 -4.48
CA MET A 120 0.83 2.54 -3.07
C MET A 120 -0.54 2.21 -2.44
N CYS A 121 -1.58 2.98 -2.76
CA CYS A 121 -2.88 2.95 -2.07
C CYS A 121 -3.95 2.14 -2.82
N ASN A 122 -3.85 1.97 -4.14
CA ASN A 122 -4.89 1.30 -4.94
C ASN A 122 -4.53 -0.13 -5.40
N ASN A 123 -3.41 -0.68 -4.92
CA ASN A 123 -3.07 -2.09 -5.18
C ASN A 123 -3.92 -3.07 -4.34
N LYS A 124 -3.86 -4.36 -4.72
CA LYS A 124 -4.66 -5.44 -4.09
C LYS A 124 -4.40 -5.63 -2.59
N TYR A 125 -3.24 -5.21 -2.07
CA TYR A 125 -2.89 -5.34 -0.66
C TYR A 125 -3.40 -4.16 0.15
N ALA A 126 -3.19 -2.94 -0.36
CA ALA A 126 -3.70 -1.69 0.21
C ALA A 126 -5.21 -1.74 0.39
N LYS A 127 -5.96 -2.19 -0.64
CA LYS A 127 -7.42 -2.37 -0.54
C LYS A 127 -7.85 -3.28 0.62
N LYS A 128 -7.11 -4.37 0.89
CA LYS A 128 -7.40 -5.27 2.01
C LYS A 128 -7.10 -4.64 3.37
N ILE A 129 -6.07 -3.80 3.44
CA ILE A 129 -5.67 -3.09 4.66
C ILE A 129 -6.72 -2.03 4.99
N LEU A 130 -7.13 -1.24 4.00
CA LEU A 130 -8.17 -0.22 4.17
C LEU A 130 -9.49 -0.86 4.60
N ALA A 131 -9.92 -1.93 3.92
CA ALA A 131 -11.11 -2.68 4.32
C ALA A 131 -11.04 -3.18 5.78
N ALA A 132 -9.86 -3.57 6.27
CA ALA A 132 -9.70 -3.98 7.67
C ALA A 132 -9.76 -2.81 8.67
N TYR A 133 -9.39 -1.59 8.24
CA TYR A 133 -9.61 -0.39 9.06
C TYR A 133 -11.07 0.07 9.06
N ASP A 134 -11.78 -0.12 7.94
CA ASP A 134 -13.19 0.26 7.80
C ASP A 134 -14.13 -0.74 8.48
N GLU A 135 -13.70 -2.00 8.66
CA GLU A 135 -14.45 -2.99 9.45
C GLU A 135 -14.63 -2.52 10.91
N PRO A 136 -15.86 -2.60 11.46
CA PRO A 136 -16.11 -2.29 12.86
C PRO A 136 -15.22 -3.10 13.80
N LYS A 137 -14.78 -2.46 14.88
CA LYS A 137 -13.94 -3.08 15.91
C LYS A 137 -14.72 -4.23 16.57
N LYS A 138 -14.20 -5.46 16.49
CA LYS A 138 -14.86 -6.62 17.10
C LYS A 138 -14.79 -6.63 18.62
N PHE A 139 -13.80 -5.94 19.19
CA PHE A 139 -13.58 -5.87 20.62
C PHE A 139 -13.33 -4.43 21.07
N SER A 140 -13.81 -4.08 22.26
CA SER A 140 -13.54 -2.80 22.92
C SER A 140 -12.45 -2.94 23.99
N VAL A 141 -11.83 -1.82 24.38
CA VAL A 141 -10.90 -1.77 25.52
C VAL A 141 -11.62 -2.23 26.79
N GLY A 142 -10.94 -3.01 27.63
CA GLY A 142 -11.48 -3.64 28.84
C GLY A 142 -12.28 -4.92 28.58
N GLN A 143 -12.62 -5.25 27.33
CA GLN A 143 -13.37 -6.47 27.04
C GLN A 143 -12.49 -7.72 27.23
N MET A 144 -13.10 -8.79 27.73
CA MET A 144 -12.47 -10.11 27.78
C MET A 144 -12.62 -10.83 26.44
N ALA A 145 -11.51 -11.39 25.97
CA ALA A 145 -11.42 -12.21 24.77
C ALA A 145 -10.65 -13.51 25.08
N GLN A 146 -10.72 -14.46 24.18
CA GLN A 146 -9.92 -15.69 24.25
C GLN A 146 -9.06 -15.80 23.00
N ILE A 147 -7.78 -16.11 23.19
CA ILE A 147 -6.87 -16.38 22.08
C ILE A 147 -7.23 -17.73 21.46
N ARG A 148 -7.33 -17.79 20.12
CA ARG A 148 -7.71 -19.00 19.39
C ARG A 148 -6.63 -20.08 19.47
N ALA A 149 -7.06 -21.32 19.27
CA ALA A 149 -6.18 -22.46 19.10
C ALA A 149 -5.16 -22.26 17.97
N ASN A 150 -5.63 -21.78 16.82
CA ASN A 150 -4.83 -21.57 15.61
C ASN A 150 -4.39 -20.10 15.45
N ASN A 151 -3.97 -19.46 16.56
CA ASN A 151 -3.54 -18.06 16.56
C ASN A 151 -2.21 -17.84 15.81
N ARG A 152 -1.90 -16.59 15.43
CA ARG A 152 -0.65 -16.16 14.82
C ARG A 152 -0.03 -14.98 15.59
N VAL A 153 -0.10 -15.03 16.93
CA VAL A 153 0.46 -13.96 17.79
C VAL A 153 1.97 -13.79 17.59
N ASP A 154 2.66 -14.85 17.16
CA ASP A 154 4.09 -14.82 16.80
C ASP A 154 4.38 -13.79 15.70
N ILE A 155 3.47 -13.61 14.76
CA ILE A 155 3.62 -12.64 13.66
C ILE A 155 3.40 -11.21 14.19
N ALA A 156 2.42 -11.01 15.08
CA ALA A 156 2.14 -9.70 15.66
C ALA A 156 3.27 -9.20 16.59
N ASN A 157 3.98 -10.13 17.25
CA ASN A 157 5.07 -9.84 18.19
C ASN A 157 6.47 -10.13 17.62
N LYS A 158 6.59 -10.31 16.30
CA LYS A 158 7.87 -10.65 15.67
C LYS A 158 8.88 -9.51 15.87
N ASN A 159 10.11 -9.85 16.31
CA ASN A 159 11.21 -8.89 16.27
C ASN A 159 11.51 -8.52 14.81
N ARG A 160 11.68 -7.23 14.53
CA ARG A 160 11.77 -6.67 13.17
C ARG A 160 13.20 -6.59 12.65
N ASP A 161 14.17 -7.01 13.45
CA ASP A 161 15.56 -7.09 13.03
C ASP A 161 15.74 -8.00 11.79
N PRO A 162 16.61 -7.63 10.84
CA PRO A 162 16.93 -8.48 9.70
C PRO A 162 17.36 -9.88 10.15
N GLY A 163 16.76 -10.93 9.57
CA GLY A 163 17.05 -12.33 9.92
C GLY A 163 16.29 -12.87 11.13
N SER A 164 15.48 -12.06 11.81
CA SER A 164 14.58 -12.53 12.86
C SER A 164 13.45 -13.39 12.29
N TYR A 165 13.09 -14.46 13.01
CA TYR A 165 11.97 -15.34 12.68
C TYR A 165 10.90 -15.26 13.77
N ALA A 166 9.64 -15.51 13.37
CA ALA A 166 8.53 -15.52 14.33
C ALA A 166 8.70 -16.65 15.35
N ASN A 167 8.63 -16.33 16.64
CA ASN A 167 8.78 -17.32 17.70
C ASN A 167 7.53 -18.22 17.76
N ARG A 168 7.59 -19.37 17.09
CA ARG A 168 6.45 -20.29 17.00
C ARG A 168 6.04 -20.88 18.35
N SER A 169 6.97 -21.01 19.32
CA SER A 169 6.63 -21.57 20.64
C SER A 169 5.75 -20.62 21.45
N ALA A 170 5.87 -19.31 21.26
CA ALA A 170 5.01 -18.30 21.90
C ALA A 170 3.52 -18.54 21.62
N ARG A 171 3.18 -19.08 20.44
CA ARG A 171 1.80 -19.41 20.05
C ARG A 171 1.18 -20.51 20.91
N LEU A 172 2.01 -21.47 21.35
CA LEU A 172 1.58 -22.61 22.17
C LEU A 172 1.29 -22.15 23.60
N GLY A 173 2.15 -21.31 24.16
CA GLY A 173 2.00 -20.81 25.54
C GLY A 173 0.73 -20.00 25.77
N VAL A 174 0.19 -19.33 24.74
CA VAL A 174 -1.01 -18.50 24.86
C VAL A 174 -2.28 -19.12 24.28
N ARG A 175 -2.18 -20.35 23.78
CA ARG A 175 -3.28 -21.04 23.11
C ARG A 175 -4.48 -21.20 24.05
N ASN A 176 -5.67 -20.79 23.60
CA ASN A 176 -6.91 -20.88 24.38
C ASN A 176 -6.91 -20.11 25.71
N LYS A 177 -5.87 -19.32 26.03
CA LYS A 177 -5.86 -18.47 27.22
C LYS A 177 -6.85 -17.30 27.05
N VAL A 178 -7.41 -16.87 28.17
CA VAL A 178 -8.25 -15.67 28.26
C VAL A 178 -7.35 -14.45 28.38
N CYS A 179 -7.74 -13.34 27.77
CA CYS A 179 -7.02 -12.08 27.80
C CYS A 179 -7.98 -10.89 27.87
N MET A 180 -7.50 -9.79 28.42
CA MET A 180 -8.18 -8.50 28.41
C MET A 180 -7.62 -7.61 27.30
N ILE A 181 -8.50 -6.92 26.57
CA ILE A 181 -8.07 -5.92 25.58
C ILE A 181 -7.60 -4.65 26.30
N LEU A 182 -6.35 -4.26 26.09
CA LEU A 182 -5.78 -3.01 26.62
C LEU A 182 -5.90 -1.86 25.62
N GLN A 183 -5.71 -2.13 24.33
CA GLN A 183 -5.71 -1.11 23.29
C GLN A 183 -6.16 -1.68 21.96
N VAL A 184 -6.92 -0.88 21.21
CA VAL A 184 -7.33 -1.16 19.83
C VAL A 184 -6.47 -0.35 18.87
N ASP A 185 -6.17 -0.91 17.70
CA ASP A 185 -5.27 -0.29 16.70
C ASP A 185 -3.88 0.00 17.28
N ALA A 186 -3.38 -0.89 18.13
CA ALA A 186 -2.16 -0.67 18.92
C ALA A 186 -0.88 -0.62 18.07
N LEU A 187 -0.91 -1.23 16.89
CA LEU A 187 0.16 -1.21 15.90
C LEU A 187 -0.44 -1.08 14.49
N PRO A 188 0.35 -0.62 13.50
CA PRO A 188 -0.04 -0.71 12.10
C PRO A 188 -0.42 -2.14 11.72
N ILE A 189 -1.41 -2.27 10.84
CA ILE A 189 -1.75 -3.58 10.27
C ILE A 189 -0.48 -4.18 9.64
N THR A 190 -0.19 -5.45 9.96
CA THR A 190 0.99 -6.16 9.45
C THR A 190 0.65 -7.23 8.42
N ARG A 191 -0.62 -7.41 8.08
CA ARG A 191 -1.03 -8.42 7.09
C ARG A 191 -2.23 -7.94 6.28
N ALA A 192 -2.19 -8.15 4.98
CA ALA A 192 -3.30 -7.82 4.09
C ALA A 192 -4.36 -8.93 4.11
N ALA A 193 -5.10 -9.05 5.23
CA ALA A 193 -6.11 -10.08 5.45
C ALA A 193 -7.29 -9.57 6.30
N LYS A 194 -8.41 -10.30 6.30
CA LYS A 194 -9.56 -9.98 7.16
C LYS A 194 -9.20 -10.11 8.64
N GLY A 195 -9.69 -9.18 9.48
CA GLY A 195 -9.36 -9.15 10.91
C GLY A 195 -7.87 -8.96 11.17
N ALA A 196 -7.19 -8.16 10.35
CA ALA A 196 -5.76 -7.86 10.50
C ALA A 196 -5.44 -6.70 11.44
N ARG A 197 -6.46 -6.02 11.98
CA ARG A 197 -6.32 -5.05 13.06
C ARG A 197 -5.57 -5.67 14.24
N ILE A 198 -4.65 -4.92 14.83
CA ILE A 198 -3.81 -5.39 15.94
C ILE A 198 -4.32 -4.79 17.24
N TYR A 199 -4.51 -5.66 18.22
CA TYR A 199 -4.90 -5.35 19.58
C TYR A 199 -3.73 -5.58 20.51
N LYS A 200 -3.54 -4.71 21.50
CA LYS A 200 -2.68 -4.98 22.66
C LYS A 200 -3.54 -5.67 23.70
N VAL A 201 -3.11 -6.86 24.13
CA VAL A 201 -3.88 -7.70 25.05
C VAL A 201 -3.03 -8.14 26.23
N LEU A 202 -3.63 -8.22 27.40
CA LEU A 202 -3.00 -8.80 28.60
C LEU A 202 -3.58 -10.19 28.80
N VAL A 203 -2.73 -11.21 28.70
CA VAL A 203 -3.13 -12.59 28.96
C VAL A 203 -3.23 -12.79 30.47
N ILE A 204 -4.28 -13.47 30.92
CA ILE A 204 -4.41 -13.82 32.35
C ILE A 204 -3.23 -14.73 32.74
N ASP A 205 -2.69 -14.50 33.93
CA ASP A 205 -1.48 -15.14 34.49
C ASP A 205 -0.14 -14.75 33.83
N GLU A 206 -0.13 -13.73 32.95
CA GLU A 206 1.09 -13.16 32.38
C GLU A 206 1.26 -11.71 32.84
N ALA A 207 2.49 -11.31 33.20
CA ALA A 207 2.77 -9.93 33.62
C ALA A 207 2.87 -8.95 32.43
N SER A 208 3.29 -9.44 31.27
CA SER A 208 3.56 -8.60 30.10
C SER A 208 2.47 -8.70 29.04
N PRO A 209 1.98 -7.58 28.50
CA PRO A 209 1.02 -7.60 27.40
C PRO A 209 1.68 -8.05 26.09
N ILE A 210 0.87 -8.65 25.23
CA ILE A 210 1.27 -9.09 23.89
C ILE A 210 0.37 -8.44 22.84
N PHE A 211 0.80 -8.48 21.58
CA PHE A 211 -0.02 -8.08 20.44
C PHE A 211 -0.73 -9.29 19.82
N ALA A 212 -1.97 -9.11 19.42
CA ALA A 212 -2.73 -10.14 18.72
C ALA A 212 -3.53 -9.52 17.57
N HIS A 213 -3.58 -10.21 16.43
CA HIS A 213 -4.50 -9.82 15.38
C HIS A 213 -5.95 -10.12 15.79
N GLU A 214 -6.90 -9.34 15.30
CA GLU A 214 -8.32 -9.53 15.60
C GLU A 214 -8.83 -10.93 15.26
N SER A 215 -8.37 -11.53 14.15
CA SER A 215 -8.76 -12.90 13.79
C SER A 215 -8.29 -13.95 14.78
N ASP A 216 -7.23 -13.66 15.54
CA ASP A 216 -6.64 -14.59 16.49
C ASP A 216 -7.40 -14.58 17.81
N LEU A 217 -8.35 -13.66 17.96
CA LEU A 217 -9.22 -13.54 19.10
C LEU A 217 -10.61 -14.11 18.78
N LYS A 218 -11.30 -14.56 19.82
CA LYS A 218 -12.72 -14.91 19.82
C LYS A 218 -13.35 -14.42 21.10
N LYS A 219 -14.66 -14.19 21.09
CA LYS A 219 -15.41 -13.91 22.32
C LYS A 219 -15.23 -15.08 23.28
N VAL A 220 -15.04 -14.77 24.57
CA VAL A 220 -15.04 -15.80 25.62
C VAL A 220 -16.41 -16.47 25.58
N ARG A 221 -16.44 -17.80 25.47
CA ARG A 221 -17.68 -18.54 25.66
C ARG A 221 -17.99 -18.45 27.15
N GLY A 222 -19.16 -17.93 27.51
CA GLY A 222 -19.58 -17.93 28.90
C GLY A 222 -19.49 -19.35 29.45
N LEU A 223 -18.96 -19.50 30.66
CA LEU A 223 -19.39 -20.60 31.51
C LEU A 223 -20.92 -20.54 31.48
N LYS A 224 -21.58 -21.63 31.05
CA LYS A 224 -23.02 -21.75 31.27
C LYS A 224 -23.21 -21.48 32.77
N LYS A 225 -23.97 -20.43 33.09
CA LYS A 225 -24.46 -20.23 34.45
C LYS A 225 -25.22 -21.47 34.90
#